data_AF-A0A386WRF6-F1
#
_entry.id   AF-A0A386WRF6-F1
#
_cell.length_a   1.000
_cell.length_b   1.000
_cell.length_c   1.000
_cell.angle_alpha   90.00
_cell.angle_beta   90.00
_cell.angle_gamma   90.00
#
_symmetry.space_group_name_H-M   'P 1'
#
loop_
_entity.id
_entity.type
_entity.pdbx_description
1 polymer ?
#
loop_
_entity_poly.entity_id
_entity_poly.type
_entity_poly.pdbx_seq_one_letter_code
_entity_poly.pdbx_strand_id
1 'polypeptide(L)'
;MSESSIELLAVLQSGSLMEALAALEHERWSHWQRYLHSQCRPVSDGSLVIPAELVARWAEQMATPYAQLSEEEKDSDREQVGRYLPVIAAALRQNLIK
;
A
#
# COMPACT_ATOMS: atom_id res chain seq x y z
N MET A 1 -4.01 27.59 13.18
CA MET A 1 -4.81 26.60 12.41
C MET A 1 -6.27 26.93 12.63
N SER A 2 -7.12 26.80 11.62
CA SER A 2 -8.57 27.01 11.80
C SER A 2 -9.18 25.86 12.59
N GLU A 3 -10.31 26.10 13.24
CA GLU A 3 -11.11 25.08 13.95
C GLU A 3 -11.44 23.89 13.04
N SER A 4 -11.86 24.18 11.80
CA SER A 4 -12.06 23.17 10.74
C SER A 4 -10.81 22.32 10.46
N SER A 5 -9.60 22.87 10.55
CA SER A 5 -8.37 22.09 10.34
C SER A 5 -8.10 21.14 11.50
N ILE A 6 -8.50 21.50 12.72
CA ILE A 6 -8.35 20.66 13.92
C ILE A 6 -9.31 19.47 13.84
N GLU A 7 -10.55 19.71 13.42
CA GLU A 7 -11.57 18.66 13.24
C GLU A 7 -11.14 17.63 12.19
N LEU A 8 -10.63 18.09 11.04
CA LEU A 8 -10.12 17.20 10.00
C LEU A 8 -8.97 16.32 10.50
N LEU A 9 -8.04 16.88 11.25
CA LEU A 9 -6.93 16.10 11.83
C LEU A 9 -7.44 15.07 12.84
N ALA A 10 -8.44 15.41 13.64
CA ALA A 10 -9.06 14.46 14.58
C ALA A 10 -9.71 13.27 13.86
N VAL A 11 -10.34 13.50 12.69
CA VAL A 11 -10.87 12.41 11.84
C VAL A 11 -9.75 11.53 11.32
N LEU A 12 -8.69 12.14 10.78
CA LEU A 12 -7.53 11.43 10.22
C LEU A 12 -6.79 10.60 11.29
N GLN A 13 -6.85 11.02 12.55
CA GLN A 13 -6.25 10.34 13.70
C GLN A 13 -7.23 9.43 14.45
N SER A 14 -8.47 9.30 13.98
CA SER A 14 -9.47 8.47 14.65
C SER A 14 -9.09 6.99 14.59
N GLY A 15 -9.29 6.27 15.70
CA GLY A 15 -8.97 4.84 15.79
C GLY A 15 -9.71 4.01 14.75
N SER A 16 -10.97 4.35 14.45
CA SER A 16 -11.75 3.65 13.43
C SER A 16 -11.19 3.79 12.01
N LEU A 17 -10.72 4.99 11.65
CA LEU A 17 -10.08 5.18 10.35
C LEU A 17 -8.71 4.48 10.31
N MET A 18 -7.94 4.56 11.41
CA MET A 18 -6.66 3.86 11.53
C MET A 18 -6.81 2.35 11.28
N GLU A 19 -7.77 1.69 11.95
CA GLU A 19 -8.02 0.25 11.76
C GLU A 19 -8.48 -0.09 10.33
N ALA A 20 -9.31 0.76 9.72
CA ALA A 20 -9.75 0.56 8.34
C ALA A 20 -8.58 0.66 7.34
N LEU A 21 -7.69 1.64 7.53
CA LEU A 21 -6.50 1.80 6.68
C LEU A 21 -5.46 0.71 6.96
N ALA A 22 -5.31 0.26 8.20
CA ALA A 22 -4.42 -0.85 8.56
C ALA A 22 -4.89 -2.17 7.94
N ALA A 23 -6.21 -2.42 7.90
CA ALA A 23 -6.77 -3.59 7.22
C ALA A 23 -6.45 -3.59 5.71
N LEU A 24 -6.57 -2.43 5.05
CA LEU A 24 -6.18 -2.27 3.64
C LEU A 24 -4.68 -2.49 3.43
N GLU A 25 -3.83 -1.94 4.29
CA GLU A 25 -2.37 -2.17 4.22
C GLU A 25 -2.03 -3.63 4.39
N HIS A 26 -2.68 -4.33 5.33
CA HIS A 26 -2.47 -5.76 5.52
C HIS A 26 -2.90 -6.57 4.30
N GLU A 27 -4.02 -6.23 3.66
CA GLU A 27 -4.46 -6.88 2.42
C GLU A 27 -3.47 -6.65 1.27
N ARG A 28 -3.00 -5.40 1.11
CA ARG A 28 -2.01 -5.01 0.10
C ARG A 28 -0.67 -5.72 0.31
N TRP A 29 -0.17 -5.77 1.54
CA TRP A 29 1.03 -6.55 1.90
C TRP A 29 0.83 -8.04 1.60
N SER A 30 -0.30 -8.61 2.03
CA SER A 30 -0.58 -10.04 1.84
C SER A 30 -0.69 -10.41 0.35
N HIS A 31 -1.24 -9.54 -0.48
CA HIS A 31 -1.28 -9.71 -1.92
C HIS A 31 0.13 -9.77 -2.52
N TRP A 32 0.99 -8.81 -2.17
CA TRP A 32 2.39 -8.80 -2.63
C TRP A 32 3.19 -10.00 -2.15
N GLN A 33 2.99 -10.44 -0.90
CA GLN A 33 3.61 -11.66 -0.38
C GLN A 33 3.20 -12.90 -1.16
N ARG A 34 1.90 -13.07 -1.43
CA ARG A 34 1.39 -14.18 -2.26
C ARG A 34 1.97 -14.13 -3.68
N TYR A 35 2.03 -12.95 -4.29
CA TYR A 35 2.63 -12.79 -5.61
C TYR A 35 4.11 -13.17 -5.60
N LEU A 36 4.91 -12.63 -4.67
CA LEU A 36 6.33 -12.99 -4.53
C LEU A 36 6.50 -14.50 -4.35
N HIS A 37 5.74 -15.12 -3.45
CA HIS A 37 5.79 -16.56 -3.21
C HIS A 37 5.41 -17.36 -4.47
N SER A 38 4.43 -16.89 -5.26
CA SER A 38 4.03 -17.54 -6.51
C SER A 38 5.12 -17.52 -7.59
N GLN A 39 6.06 -16.58 -7.50
CA GLN A 39 7.22 -16.50 -8.39
C GLN A 39 8.42 -17.32 -7.90
N CYS A 40 8.37 -17.84 -6.68
CA CYS A 40 9.46 -18.60 -6.10
C CYS A 40 9.39 -20.08 -6.46
N ARG A 41 10.57 -20.72 -6.49
CA ARG A 41 10.68 -22.17 -6.53
C ARG A 41 10.76 -22.74 -5.11
N PRO A 42 9.84 -23.62 -4.69
CA PRO A 42 9.97 -24.31 -3.40
C PRO A 42 11.11 -25.32 -3.44
N VAL A 43 11.79 -25.50 -2.30
CA VAL A 43 12.82 -26.52 -2.08
C VAL A 43 12.44 -27.42 -0.89
N SER A 44 13.15 -28.54 -0.72
CA SER A 44 12.73 -29.66 0.14
C SER A 44 12.64 -29.34 1.63
N ASP A 45 13.32 -28.30 2.10
CA ASP A 45 13.30 -27.83 3.49
C ASP A 45 12.15 -26.83 3.77
N GLY A 46 11.30 -26.56 2.78
CA GLY A 46 10.22 -25.57 2.88
C GLY A 46 10.66 -24.13 2.55
N SER A 47 11.94 -23.91 2.24
CA SER A 47 12.43 -22.61 1.78
C SER A 47 11.92 -22.29 0.36
N LEU A 48 11.92 -21.00 0.05
CA LEU A 48 11.58 -20.48 -1.28
C LEU A 48 12.82 -19.85 -1.91
N VAL A 49 13.13 -20.27 -3.14
CA VAL A 49 14.21 -19.71 -3.95
C VAL A 49 13.62 -18.74 -4.97
N ILE A 50 13.95 -17.47 -4.85
CA ILE A 50 13.57 -16.45 -5.83
C ILE A 50 14.49 -16.59 -7.06
N PRO A 51 13.94 -16.63 -8.29
CA PRO A 51 14.75 -16.57 -9.51
C PRO A 51 15.65 -15.33 -9.55
N ALA A 52 16.90 -15.49 -10.00
CA ALA A 52 17.92 -14.45 -9.93
C ALA A 52 17.53 -13.19 -10.73
N GLU A 53 16.84 -13.36 -11.85
CA GLU A 53 16.31 -12.29 -12.68
C GLU A 53 15.26 -11.44 -11.95
N LEU A 54 14.43 -12.07 -11.11
CA LEU A 54 13.43 -11.36 -10.30
C LEU A 54 14.08 -10.67 -9.10
N VAL A 55 15.10 -11.29 -8.50
CA VAL A 55 15.92 -10.62 -7.47
C VAL A 55 16.55 -9.35 -8.04
N ALA A 56 17.19 -9.43 -9.22
CA ALA A 56 17.81 -8.28 -9.86
C ALA A 56 16.79 -7.19 -10.18
N ARG A 57 15.66 -7.56 -10.83
CA ARG A 57 14.60 -6.61 -11.20
C ARG A 57 14.02 -5.90 -9.97
N TRP A 58 13.60 -6.65 -8.95
CA TRP A 58 12.99 -6.05 -7.76
C TRP A 58 14.01 -5.24 -6.94
N ALA A 59 15.27 -5.65 -6.89
CA ALA A 59 16.32 -4.86 -6.25
C ALA A 59 16.53 -3.50 -6.96
N GLU A 60 16.54 -3.49 -8.29
CA GLU A 60 16.60 -2.26 -9.07
C GLU A 60 15.38 -1.36 -8.83
N GLN A 61 14.17 -1.92 -8.89
CA GLN A 61 12.92 -1.19 -8.64
C GLN A 61 12.90 -0.55 -7.25
N MET A 62 13.29 -1.30 -6.20
CA MET A 62 13.33 -0.78 -4.83
C MET A 62 14.42 0.29 -4.63
N ALA A 63 15.52 0.22 -5.37
CA ALA A 63 16.60 1.21 -5.31
C ALA A 63 16.32 2.46 -6.16
N THR A 64 15.35 2.39 -7.08
CA THR A 64 15.01 3.48 -7.99
C THR A 64 14.02 4.44 -7.30
N PRO A 65 14.35 5.74 -7.19
CA PRO A 65 13.42 6.73 -6.65
C PRO A 65 12.13 6.77 -7.49
N TYR A 66 10.97 6.95 -6.85
CA TYR A 66 9.67 6.99 -7.54
C TYR A 66 9.65 7.90 -8.78
N ALA A 67 10.28 9.08 -8.71
CA ALA A 67 10.34 10.02 -9.83
C ALA A 67 11.05 9.46 -11.08
N GLN A 68 11.91 8.45 -10.91
CA GLN A 68 12.70 7.80 -11.95
C GLN A 68 12.13 6.44 -12.40
N LEU A 69 11.06 5.96 -11.76
CA LEU A 69 10.34 4.77 -12.22
C LEU A 69 9.71 5.02 -13.60
N SER A 70 9.48 3.93 -14.35
CA SER A 70 8.64 3.94 -15.54
C SER A 70 7.20 4.33 -15.18
N GLU A 71 6.42 4.79 -16.17
CA GLU A 71 5.02 5.12 -15.89
C GLU A 71 4.19 3.90 -15.53
N GLU A 72 4.51 2.73 -16.10
CA GLU A 72 3.86 1.47 -15.75
C GLU A 72 4.08 1.08 -14.28
N GLU A 73 5.30 1.25 -13.77
CA GLU A 73 5.62 1.00 -12.36
C GLU A 73 4.90 1.99 -11.45
N LYS A 74 4.90 3.28 -11.81
CA LYS A 74 4.16 4.29 -11.05
C LYS A 74 2.66 4.04 -11.09
N ASP A 75 2.11 3.55 -12.20
CA ASP A 75 0.69 3.21 -12.30
C ASP A 75 0.30 2.10 -11.32
N SER A 76 1.16 1.09 -11.15
CA SER A 76 0.97 0.07 -10.11
C SER A 76 0.94 0.70 -8.71
N ASP A 77 1.86 1.61 -8.39
CA ASP A 77 1.87 2.31 -7.11
C ASP A 77 0.62 3.17 -6.90
N ARG A 78 0.21 3.92 -7.94
CA ARG A 78 -1.00 4.74 -7.95
C ARG A 78 -2.25 3.90 -7.75
N GLU A 79 -2.33 2.72 -8.36
CA GLU A 79 -3.45 1.80 -8.17
C GLU A 79 -3.57 1.37 -6.70
N GLN A 80 -2.45 1.05 -6.04
CA GLN A 80 -2.47 0.71 -4.62
C GLN A 80 -2.97 1.88 -3.76
N VAL A 81 -2.43 3.10 -3.97
CA VAL A 81 -2.90 4.30 -3.26
C VAL A 81 -4.38 4.56 -3.51
N GLY A 82 -4.85 4.35 -4.75
CA GLY A 82 -6.24 4.52 -5.15
C GLY A 82 -7.23 3.72 -4.31
N ARG A 83 -6.82 2.59 -3.72
CA ARG A 83 -7.67 1.77 -2.85
C ARG A 83 -7.94 2.41 -1.49
N TYR A 84 -7.07 3.29 -1.01
CA TYR A 84 -7.21 3.97 0.29
C TYR A 84 -8.10 5.21 0.18
N LEU A 85 -8.06 5.92 -0.97
CA LEU A 85 -8.74 7.20 -1.15
C LEU A 85 -10.26 7.15 -0.89
N PRO A 86 -11.01 6.13 -1.35
CA PRO A 86 -12.44 6.03 -1.03
C PRO A 86 -12.73 5.91 0.47
N VAL A 87 -11.88 5.20 1.23
CA VAL A 87 -12.03 5.02 2.68
C VAL A 87 -11.77 6.32 3.42
N ILE A 88 -10.70 7.04 3.05
CA ILE A 88 -10.40 8.36 3.58
C ILE A 88 -11.53 9.34 3.26
N ALA A 89 -11.99 9.37 2.00
CA ALA A 89 -13.09 10.25 1.58
C ALA A 89 -14.39 9.96 2.34
N ALA A 90 -14.71 8.69 2.60
CA ALA A 90 -15.87 8.30 3.39
C ALA A 90 -15.76 8.79 4.83
N ALA A 91 -14.61 8.65 5.48
CA ALA A 91 -14.39 9.12 6.84
C ALA A 91 -14.51 10.66 6.96
N LEU A 92 -13.96 11.39 5.99
CA LEU A 92 -14.07 12.85 5.95
C LEU A 92 -15.53 13.31 5.74
N ARG A 93 -16.28 12.66 4.82
CA ARG A 93 -17.69 13.00 4.56
C ARG A 93 -18.60 12.76 5.77
N GLN A 94 -18.38 11.66 6.51
CA GLN A 94 -19.17 11.36 7.71
C GLN A 94 -18.98 12.40 8.83
N ASN A 95 -17.88 13.15 8.80
CA ASN A 95 -17.60 14.22 9.75
C ASN A 95 -18.18 15.57 9.30
N LEU A 96 -18.15 15.88 8.01
CA LEU A 96 -18.70 17.13 7.44
C LEU A 96 -20.24 17.22 7.44
N ILE A 97 -20.94 16.12 7.69
CA ILE A 97 -22.41 16.04 7.74
C ILE A 97 -22.92 15.97 9.20
N LYS A 98 -22.01 15.91 10.19
CA LYS A 98 -22.34 16.09 11.60
C LYS A 98 -22.33 17.57 11.94
#